data_AF-A0A936X001-F1
#
_entry.id   AF-A0A936X001-F1
#
_cell.length_a   1.000
_cell.length_b   1.000
_cell.length_c   1.000
_cell.angle_alpha   90.00
_cell.angle_beta   90.00
_cell.angle_gamma   90.00
#
_symmetry.space_group_name_H-M   'P 1'
#
loop_
_entity.id
_entity.type
_entity.pdbx_description
1 polymer ?
#
loop_
_entity_poly.entity_id
_entity_poly.type
_entity_poly.pdbx_seq_one_letter_code
_entity_poly.pdbx_strand_id
1 'polypeptide(L)'
;MKRIFIAGWLLLSITSLFSQSKADSLKKLLIQETVPANQIEWLIKISDEYRVSNTDSSFFYATKAKEKLASKYDTLQSARAALNIAYYYNINGSSDKSLEIIDATIKQLEASHQNNSITAQHYSLSGICLMKLDQKKAALERFYKALRIAESIGDHTTK
;
A
#
# COMPACT_ATOMS: atom_id res chain seq x y z
N MET A 1 -22.89 17.35 33.28
CA MET A 1 -22.34 17.29 31.90
C MET A 1 -20.97 16.59 31.86
N LYS A 2 -20.91 15.28 32.19
CA LYS A 2 -19.63 14.50 32.18
C LYS A 2 -19.78 13.08 31.58
N ARG A 3 -20.95 12.72 31.06
CA ARG A 3 -21.24 11.36 30.56
C ARG A 3 -21.05 11.17 29.05
N ILE A 4 -20.78 12.25 28.30
CA ILE A 4 -20.62 12.20 26.84
C ILE A 4 -19.17 11.92 26.42
N PHE A 5 -18.19 12.09 27.31
CA PHE A 5 -16.76 11.93 26.99
C PHE A 5 -16.29 10.47 26.86
N ILE A 6 -16.99 9.50 27.44
CA ILE A 6 -16.56 8.09 27.44
C ILE A 6 -16.92 7.38 26.13
N ALA A 7 -18.02 7.79 25.47
CA ALA A 7 -18.48 7.15 24.23
C ALA A 7 -17.52 7.39 23.05
N GLY A 8 -16.85 8.54 22.99
CA GLY A 8 -15.88 8.85 21.93
C GLY A 8 -14.60 8.01 22.00
N TRP A 9 -14.20 7.58 23.20
CA TRP A 9 -12.98 6.77 23.40
C TRP A 9 -13.19 5.30 23.05
N LEU A 10 -14.41 4.78 23.22
CA LEU A 10 -14.78 3.41 22.82
C LEU A 10 -14.88 3.21 21.31
N LEU A 11 -15.15 4.28 20.53
CA LEU A 11 -15.28 4.17 19.08
C LEU A 11 -13.93 4.07 18.35
N LEU A 12 -12.85 4.60 18.92
CA LEU A 12 -11.49 4.53 18.35
C LEU A 12 -10.80 3.17 18.56
N SER A 13 -11.21 2.38 19.55
CA SER A 13 -10.63 1.07 19.83
C SER A 13 -11.29 -0.08 19.05
N ILE A 14 -12.46 0.13 18.45
CA ILE A 14 -13.16 -0.92 17.70
C ILE A 14 -12.51 -1.14 16.32
N THR A 15 -12.02 -0.09 15.66
CA THR A 15 -11.42 -0.21 14.31
C THR A 15 -10.10 -0.98 14.32
N SER A 16 -9.31 -0.87 15.40
CA SER A 16 -8.07 -1.63 15.56
C SER A 16 -8.33 -3.12 15.83
N LEU A 17 -9.41 -3.46 16.56
CA LEU A 17 -9.79 -4.86 16.84
C LEU A 17 -10.17 -5.63 15.55
N PHE A 18 -10.91 -5.00 14.65
CA PHE A 18 -11.32 -5.64 13.39
C PHE A 18 -10.12 -5.93 12.47
N SER A 19 -9.22 -4.96 12.28
CA SER A 19 -8.03 -5.15 11.43
C SER A 19 -7.09 -6.22 11.99
N GLN A 20 -6.91 -6.24 13.32
CA GLN A 20 -6.12 -7.25 14.00
C GLN A 20 -6.66 -8.67 13.78
N SER A 21 -7.98 -8.87 13.86
CA SER A 21 -8.62 -10.19 13.68
C SER A 21 -8.40 -10.78 12.27
N LYS A 22 -8.39 -9.92 11.24
CA LYS A 22 -8.17 -10.32 9.85
C LYS A 22 -6.69 -10.62 9.60
N ALA A 23 -5.78 -9.79 10.14
CA ALA A 23 -4.35 -10.05 10.05
C ALA A 23 -3.96 -11.38 10.71
N ASP A 24 -4.55 -11.72 11.86
CA ASP A 24 -4.27 -12.98 12.55
C ASP A 24 -4.80 -14.21 11.78
N SER A 25 -5.92 -14.06 11.08
CA SER A 25 -6.42 -15.10 10.16
C SER A 25 -5.44 -15.33 9.00
N LEU A 26 -4.92 -14.25 8.41
CA LEU A 26 -3.95 -14.32 7.32
C LEU A 26 -2.60 -14.93 7.76
N LYS A 27 -2.14 -14.62 8.98
CA LYS A 27 -0.91 -15.24 9.54
C LYS A 27 -1.04 -16.75 9.70
N LYS A 28 -2.22 -17.25 10.10
CA LYS A 28 -2.47 -18.70 10.18
C LYS A 28 -2.32 -19.36 8.81
N LEU A 29 -2.88 -18.75 7.77
CA LEU A 29 -2.74 -19.22 6.38
C LEU A 29 -1.26 -19.22 5.94
N LEU A 30 -0.51 -18.17 6.27
CA LEU A 30 0.92 -18.10 5.98
C LEU A 30 1.72 -19.26 6.63
N ILE A 31 1.40 -19.62 7.88
CA ILE A 31 2.08 -20.71 8.60
C ILE A 31 1.77 -22.08 7.98
N GLN A 32 0.54 -22.26 7.49
CA GLN A 32 0.10 -23.52 6.86
C GLN A 32 0.55 -23.65 5.39
N GLU A 33 0.96 -22.55 4.76
CA GLU A 33 1.33 -22.52 3.36
C GLU A 33 2.73 -23.10 3.12
N THR A 34 2.77 -24.15 2.30
CA THR A 34 4.00 -24.89 1.96
C THR A 34 4.58 -24.45 0.62
N VAL A 35 3.77 -23.84 -0.25
CA VAL A 35 4.20 -23.39 -1.58
C VAL A 35 4.83 -21.99 -1.46
N PRO A 36 6.14 -21.82 -1.78
CA PRO A 36 6.82 -20.54 -1.59
C PRO A 36 6.19 -19.37 -2.35
N ALA A 37 5.63 -19.60 -3.55
CA ALA A 37 4.96 -18.56 -4.33
C ALA A 37 3.71 -18.02 -3.62
N ASN A 38 2.91 -18.89 -3.02
CA ASN A 38 1.70 -18.50 -2.29
C ASN A 38 2.01 -17.78 -0.98
N GLN A 39 3.16 -18.09 -0.35
CA GLN A 39 3.61 -17.37 0.84
C GLN A 39 3.78 -15.88 0.57
N ILE A 40 4.22 -15.50 -0.63
CA ILE A 40 4.40 -14.08 -1.03
C ILE A 40 3.05 -13.37 -1.02
N GLU A 41 2.02 -13.98 -1.61
CA GLU A 41 0.68 -13.42 -1.64
C GLU A 41 0.10 -13.24 -0.22
N TRP A 42 0.34 -14.20 0.69
CA TRP A 42 -0.06 -14.05 2.09
C TRP A 42 0.69 -12.92 2.80
N LEU A 43 2.00 -12.80 2.59
CA LEU A 43 2.80 -11.71 3.13
C LEU A 43 2.30 -10.34 2.66
N ILE A 44 1.97 -10.21 1.37
CA ILE A 44 1.42 -8.97 0.80
C ILE A 44 0.05 -8.67 1.39
N LYS A 45 -0.85 -9.66 1.51
CA LYS A 45 -2.17 -9.47 2.12
C LYS A 45 -2.09 -9.04 3.58
N ILE A 46 -1.17 -9.62 4.36
CA ILE A 46 -0.93 -9.21 5.75
C ILE A 46 -0.41 -7.77 5.78
N SER A 47 0.50 -7.42 4.86
CA SER A 47 1.03 -6.06 4.75
C SER A 47 -0.06 -5.04 4.38
N ASP A 48 -0.96 -5.37 3.45
CA ASP A 48 -2.09 -4.53 3.05
C ASP A 48 -3.04 -4.28 4.24
N GLU A 49 -3.33 -5.31 5.03
CA GLU A 49 -4.18 -5.20 6.21
C GLU A 49 -3.58 -4.25 7.25
N TYR A 50 -2.25 -4.29 7.43
CA TYR A 50 -1.55 -3.43 8.37
C TYR A 50 -1.23 -2.03 7.84
N ARG A 51 -1.43 -1.74 6.55
CA ARG A 51 -0.96 -0.50 5.90
C ARG A 51 -1.36 0.77 6.66
N VAL A 52 -2.57 0.81 7.20
CA VAL A 52 -3.10 1.98 7.92
C VAL A 52 -3.06 1.78 9.44
N SER A 53 -3.27 0.55 9.92
CA SER A 53 -3.41 0.26 11.35
C SER A 53 -2.06 0.09 12.07
N ASN A 54 -1.03 -0.40 11.39
CA ASN A 54 0.31 -0.62 11.94
C ASN A 54 1.37 -0.60 10.82
N THR A 55 1.90 0.59 10.51
CA THR A 55 2.82 0.81 9.39
C THR A 55 4.13 0.03 9.51
N ASP A 56 4.62 -0.21 10.73
CA ASP A 56 5.85 -0.98 10.97
C ASP A 56 5.64 -2.45 10.61
N SER A 57 4.50 -3.03 11.02
CA SER A 57 4.11 -4.38 10.63
C SER A 57 3.89 -4.48 9.12
N SER A 58 3.23 -3.50 8.52
CA SER A 58 3.04 -3.44 7.06
C SER A 58 4.38 -3.46 6.34
N PHE A 59 5.33 -2.64 6.77
CA PHE A 59 6.69 -2.58 6.23
C PHE A 59 7.45 -3.90 6.40
N PHE A 60 7.36 -4.52 7.57
CA PHE A 60 8.00 -5.82 7.84
C PHE A 60 7.53 -6.91 6.88
N TYR A 61 6.21 -7.08 6.71
CA TYR A 61 5.67 -8.11 5.83
C TYR A 61 5.89 -7.81 4.34
N ALA A 62 5.81 -6.54 3.93
CA ALA A 62 6.13 -6.14 2.55
C ALA A 62 7.60 -6.39 2.21
N THR A 63 8.51 -6.12 3.15
CA THR A 63 9.95 -6.36 2.96
C THR A 63 10.24 -7.85 2.85
N LYS A 64 9.63 -8.68 3.70
CA LYS A 64 9.71 -10.15 3.57
C LYS A 64 9.16 -10.66 2.24
N ALA A 65 8.06 -10.09 1.75
CA ALA A 65 7.53 -10.44 0.43
C ALA A 65 8.54 -10.08 -0.67
N LYS A 66 9.11 -8.88 -0.61
CA LYS A 66 10.14 -8.39 -1.55
C LYS A 66 11.39 -9.26 -1.57
N GLU A 67 11.87 -9.71 -0.41
CA GLU A 67 13.04 -10.61 -0.30
C GLU A 67 12.78 -11.98 -0.97
N LYS A 68 11.54 -12.48 -0.92
CA LYS A 68 11.14 -13.76 -1.53
C LYS A 68 10.85 -13.67 -3.03
N LEU A 69 10.65 -12.48 -3.57
CA LEU A 69 10.42 -12.27 -5.00
C LEU A 69 11.72 -12.47 -5.79
N ALA A 70 11.89 -13.67 -6.36
CA ALA A 70 13.01 -14.03 -7.21
C ALA A 70 12.87 -13.36 -8.61
N SER A 71 13.32 -12.12 -8.73
CA SER A 71 13.63 -11.40 -9.98
C SER A 71 12.55 -11.33 -11.10
N LYS A 72 12.11 -10.09 -11.36
CA LYS A 72 11.58 -9.52 -12.61
C LYS A 72 10.23 -10.00 -13.18
N TYR A 73 9.77 -11.22 -12.90
CA TYR A 73 8.56 -11.75 -13.57
C TYR A 73 7.24 -11.51 -12.84
N ASP A 74 7.27 -11.08 -11.58
CA ASP A 74 6.04 -10.79 -10.83
C ASP A 74 5.89 -9.29 -10.57
N THR A 75 5.60 -8.57 -11.65
CA THR A 75 5.49 -7.10 -11.63
C THR A 75 4.40 -6.64 -10.66
N LEU A 76 3.29 -7.39 -10.53
CA LEU A 76 2.17 -6.98 -9.70
C LEU A 76 2.41 -7.22 -8.21
N GLN A 77 2.92 -8.39 -7.81
CA GLN A 77 3.26 -8.63 -6.41
C GLN A 77 4.41 -7.72 -5.96
N SER A 78 5.40 -7.49 -6.83
CA SER A 78 6.47 -6.53 -6.57
C SER A 78 5.92 -5.11 -6.39
N ALA A 79 5.00 -4.68 -7.25
CA ALA A 79 4.38 -3.36 -7.14
C ALA A 79 3.55 -3.21 -5.85
N ARG A 80 2.78 -4.23 -5.46
CA ARG A 80 2.03 -4.20 -4.18
C ARG A 80 2.95 -4.09 -2.97
N ALA A 81 4.02 -4.88 -2.93
CA ALA A 81 5.01 -4.79 -1.86
C ALA A 81 5.70 -3.41 -1.83
N ALA A 82 6.10 -2.89 -3.00
CA ALA A 82 6.71 -1.58 -3.13
C ALA A 82 5.78 -0.45 -2.66
N LEU A 83 4.48 -0.53 -2.96
CA LEU A 83 3.47 0.43 -2.51
C LEU A 83 3.43 0.51 -0.98
N ASN A 84 3.37 -0.63 -0.29
CA ASN A 84 3.31 -0.65 1.18
C ASN A 84 4.62 -0.16 1.82
N ILE A 85 5.78 -0.49 1.25
CA ILE A 85 7.08 0.05 1.68
C ILE A 85 7.12 1.58 1.50
N ALA A 86 6.63 2.08 0.35
CA ALA A 86 6.59 3.51 0.09
C ALA A 86 5.64 4.25 1.04
N TYR A 87 4.49 3.66 1.38
CA TYR A 87 3.58 4.20 2.39
C TYR A 87 4.28 4.37 3.74
N TYR A 88 5.06 3.38 4.17
CA TYR A 88 5.85 3.46 5.40
C TYR A 88 6.80 4.67 5.38
N TYR A 89 7.59 4.83 4.31
CA TYR A 89 8.51 5.97 4.21
C TYR A 89 7.78 7.32 4.18
N ASN A 90 6.66 7.40 3.46
CA ASN A 90 5.85 8.61 3.39
C ASN A 90 5.27 9.00 4.77
N ILE A 91 4.76 8.03 5.52
CA ILE A 91 4.19 8.26 6.85
C ILE A 91 5.28 8.67 7.85
N ASN A 92 6.46 8.07 7.76
CA ASN A 92 7.63 8.40 8.59
C ASN A 92 8.42 9.64 8.13
N GLY A 93 7.81 10.51 7.31
CA GLY A 93 8.40 11.79 6.90
C GLY A 93 9.45 11.71 5.78
N SER A 94 9.85 10.52 5.36
CA SER A 94 10.80 10.29 4.23
C SER A 94 10.06 10.27 2.89
N SER A 95 9.39 11.37 2.55
CA SER A 95 8.56 11.49 1.34
C SER A 95 9.38 11.43 0.04
N ASP A 96 10.63 11.84 0.11
CA ASP A 96 11.65 11.72 -0.95
C ASP A 96 11.96 10.25 -1.29
N LYS A 97 12.26 9.42 -0.28
CA LYS A 97 12.52 7.98 -0.46
C LYS A 97 11.27 7.25 -0.95
N SER A 98 10.10 7.63 -0.43
CA SER A 98 8.83 7.10 -0.89
C SER A 98 8.63 7.37 -2.39
N LEU A 99 8.86 8.63 -2.81
CA LEU A 99 8.73 9.02 -4.21
C LEU A 99 9.72 8.28 -5.12
N GLU A 100 10.98 8.11 -4.68
CA GLU A 100 11.99 7.33 -5.42
C GLU A 100 11.53 5.90 -5.71
N ILE A 101 11.05 5.20 -4.68
CA ILE A 101 10.54 3.82 -4.79
C ILE A 101 9.33 3.76 -5.74
N ILE A 102 8.41 4.71 -5.60
CA ILE A 102 7.19 4.75 -6.41
C ILE A 102 7.50 5.08 -7.87
N ASP A 103 8.38 6.03 -8.16
CA ASP A 103 8.75 6.38 -9.53
C ASP A 103 9.52 5.26 -10.23
N ALA A 104 10.38 4.53 -9.50
CA ALA A 104 11.03 3.33 -10.03
C ALA A 104 9.99 2.25 -10.39
N THR A 105 8.97 2.06 -9.54
CA THR A 105 7.92 1.05 -9.75
C THR A 105 6.95 1.44 -10.87
N ILE A 106 6.58 2.72 -10.97
CA ILE A 106 5.76 3.26 -12.08
C ILE A 106 6.44 2.99 -13.42
N LYS A 107 7.74 3.27 -13.55
CA LYS A 107 8.50 3.00 -14.79
C LYS A 107 8.43 1.52 -15.20
N GLN A 108 8.44 0.60 -14.23
CA GLN A 108 8.31 -0.83 -14.50
C GLN A 108 6.89 -1.22 -14.94
N LEU A 109 5.86 -0.67 -14.28
CA LEU A 109 4.45 -0.91 -14.62
C LEU A 109 4.07 -0.34 -16.00
N GLU A 110 4.62 0.82 -16.36
CA GLU A 110 4.44 1.40 -17.70
C GLU A 110 5.12 0.56 -18.78
N ALA A 111 6.32 0.04 -18.51
CA ALA A 111 7.04 -0.84 -19.44
C ALA A 111 6.36 -2.19 -19.65
N SER A 112 5.55 -2.66 -18.69
CA SER A 112 4.77 -3.89 -18.80
C SER A 112 3.35 -3.64 -19.35
N HIS A 113 3.01 -2.40 -19.73
CA HIS A 113 1.67 -1.99 -20.19
C HIS A 113 0.54 -2.37 -19.22
N GLN A 114 0.83 -2.41 -17.92
CA GLN A 114 -0.15 -2.79 -16.90
C GLN A 114 -0.91 -1.56 -16.39
N ASN A 115 -2.06 -1.27 -17.00
CA ASN A 115 -3.04 -0.35 -16.43
C ASN A 115 -4.00 -1.12 -15.53
N ASN A 116 -3.81 -1.00 -14.23
CA ASN A 116 -4.66 -1.62 -13.21
C ASN A 116 -4.75 -0.73 -11.96
N SER A 117 -5.53 -1.15 -10.97
CA SER A 117 -5.73 -0.40 -9.72
C SER A 117 -4.43 -0.16 -8.95
N ILE A 118 -3.44 -1.06 -9.05
CA ILE A 118 -2.14 -0.87 -8.41
C ILE A 118 -1.37 0.26 -9.07
N THR A 119 -1.38 0.35 -10.40
CA THR A 119 -0.75 1.47 -11.12
C THR A 119 -1.40 2.80 -10.76
N ALA A 120 -2.74 2.85 -10.67
CA ALA A 120 -3.45 4.05 -10.21
C ALA A 120 -3.03 4.44 -8.78
N GLN A 121 -2.97 3.49 -7.85
CA GLN A 121 -2.54 3.73 -6.46
C GLN A 121 -1.10 4.27 -6.38
N HIS A 122 -0.18 3.80 -7.23
CA HIS A 122 1.19 4.33 -7.29
C HIS A 122 1.19 5.81 -7.71
N TYR A 123 0.40 6.17 -8.73
CA TYR A 123 0.27 7.57 -9.13
C TYR A 123 -0.34 8.43 -8.02
N SER A 124 -1.35 7.93 -7.31
CA SER A 124 -1.94 8.64 -6.16
C SER A 124 -0.91 8.87 -5.05
N LEU A 125 -0.14 7.84 -4.66
CA LEU A 125 0.90 8.00 -3.64
C LEU A 125 2.02 8.93 -4.10
N SER A 126 2.43 8.86 -5.38
CA SER A 126 3.38 9.81 -5.97
C SER A 126 2.87 11.25 -5.84
N GLY A 127 1.59 11.50 -6.12
CA GLY A 127 0.96 12.81 -5.91
C GLY A 127 1.03 13.27 -4.45
N ILE A 128 0.73 12.38 -3.49
CA ILE A 128 0.83 12.68 -2.05
C ILE A 128 2.27 13.03 -1.65
N CYS A 129 3.26 12.27 -2.11
CA CYS A 129 4.67 12.57 -1.84
C CYS A 129 5.08 13.94 -2.39
N LEU A 130 4.69 14.23 -3.64
CA LEU A 130 4.97 15.52 -4.27
C LEU A 130 4.31 16.70 -3.55
N MET A 131 3.09 16.52 -3.02
CA MET A 131 2.45 17.55 -2.18
C MET A 131 3.27 17.84 -0.91
N LYS A 132 3.78 16.80 -0.24
CA LYS A 132 4.63 16.97 0.95
C LYS A 132 5.98 17.61 0.64
N LEU A 133 6.47 17.45 -0.59
CA LEU A 133 7.67 18.09 -1.10
C LEU A 133 7.41 19.48 -1.73
N ASP A 134 6.21 20.05 -1.52
CA ASP A 134 5.73 21.33 -2.08
C ASP A 134 5.74 21.43 -3.62
N GLN A 135 5.77 20.29 -4.32
CA GLN A 135 5.73 20.20 -5.78
C GLN A 135 4.29 20.08 -6.30
N LYS A 136 3.44 21.05 -5.91
CA LYS A 136 1.97 21.02 -6.13
C LYS A 136 1.56 20.79 -7.59
N LYS A 137 2.22 21.44 -8.55
CA LYS A 137 1.91 21.28 -9.97
C LYS A 137 2.16 19.85 -10.44
N ALA A 138 3.31 19.27 -10.08
CA ALA A 138 3.64 17.89 -10.43
C ALA A 138 2.71 16.89 -9.72
N ALA A 139 2.32 17.18 -8.47
CA ALA A 139 1.36 16.35 -7.74
C ALA A 139 0.02 16.25 -8.47
N LEU A 140 -0.50 17.38 -8.96
CA LEU A 140 -1.77 17.43 -9.69
C LEU A 140 -1.73 16.57 -10.96
N GLU A 141 -0.63 16.62 -11.72
CA GLU A 141 -0.43 15.76 -12.89
C GLU A 141 -0.45 14.27 -12.53
N ARG A 142 0.15 13.90 -11.39
CA ARG A 142 0.13 12.51 -10.90
C ARG A 142 -1.29 12.08 -10.52
N PHE A 143 -2.05 12.92 -9.80
CA PHE A 143 -3.44 12.62 -9.46
C PHE A 143 -4.33 12.48 -10.69
N TYR A 144 -4.18 13.35 -11.70
CA TYR A 144 -4.92 13.20 -12.95
C TYR A 144 -4.55 11.94 -13.72
N LYS A 145 -3.30 11.48 -13.63
CA LYS A 145 -2.91 10.19 -14.23
C LYS A 145 -3.51 9.01 -13.46
N ALA A 146 -3.55 9.05 -12.13
CA ALA A 146 -4.23 8.05 -11.31
C ALA A 146 -5.72 7.95 -11.66
N LEU A 147 -6.41 9.09 -11.71
CA LEU A 147 -7.83 9.18 -12.03
C LEU A 147 -8.14 8.59 -13.41
N ARG A 148 -7.38 8.99 -14.45
CA ARG A 148 -7.57 8.45 -15.81
C ARG A 148 -7.40 6.94 -15.87
N ILE A 149 -6.42 6.38 -15.16
CA ILE A 149 -6.22 4.92 -15.10
C ILE A 149 -7.42 4.28 -14.41
N ALA A 150 -7.83 4.78 -13.24
CA ALA A 150 -8.97 4.27 -12.48
C ALA A 150 -10.27 4.28 -13.30
N GLU A 151 -10.53 5.37 -14.03
CA GLU A 151 -11.68 5.47 -14.93
C GLU A 151 -11.63 4.46 -16.08
N SER A 152 -10.45 4.27 -16.70
CA SER A 152 -10.29 3.34 -17.82
C SER A 152 -10.55 1.87 -17.44
N ILE A 153 -10.36 1.52 -16.16
CA ILE A 153 -10.56 0.15 -15.65
C ILE A 153 -11.85 0.00 -14.84
N GLY A 154 -12.69 1.04 -14.73
CA GLY A 154 -13.91 1.03 -13.93
C GLY A 154 -13.68 0.94 -12.42
N ASP A 155 -12.50 1.32 -11.94
CA ASP A 155 -12.17 1.35 -10.51
C ASP A 155 -12.69 2.64 -9.88
N HIS A 156 -13.70 2.51 -9.01
CA HIS A 156 -14.27 3.62 -8.26
C HIS A 156 -13.63 3.83 -6.89
N THR A 157 -12.75 2.93 -6.45
CA THR A 157 -12.09 2.99 -5.14
C THR A 157 -10.87 3.91 -5.12
N THR A 158 -10.28 4.15 -6.29
CA THR A 158 -9.15 5.06 -6.49
C THR A 158 -9.57 6.41 -7.11
N LYS A 159 -10.88 6.67 -7.25
CA LYS A 159 -11.43 7.95 -7.72
C LYS A 159 -11.36 9.05 -6.66
#